data_AF-A0A0K2RK20-F1
#
_entry.id   AF-A0A0K2RK20-F1
#
_cell.length_a   1.000
_cell.length_b   1.000
_cell.length_c   1.000
_cell.angle_alpha   90.00
_cell.angle_beta   90.00
_cell.angle_gamma   90.00
#
_symmetry.space_group_name_H-M   'P 1'
#
loop_
_entity.id
_entity.type
_entity.pdbx_description
1 polymer ?
#
loop_
_entity_poly.entity_id
_entity_poly.type
_entity_poly.pdbx_seq_one_letter_code
_entity_poly.pdbx_strand_id
1 'polypeptide(L)'
;MSQQAILAKPRRNVEMVLLVLALGVGIGALAMTSVDKKEALDVGFWLQAGTLTALAGIFHVVLRFKARYADPVILPIVVALNGLGIAMIRRLDASNGTTAGANQLTWTIVSVLVAAAVLWLLKDHRLLRRYTFIALAVSAALLILPLVPGISAGDINGANVWIRLGSLQFQPGEIVKITLAVFFAGYLSSNRDLILLAGRKFGRLQFPRIKDTGPMITAWAASVGVLVFQHDLGMSILLFGLFIVMIYVATSRASWLVLASCSCFWADTPQQRFFPMSACALTRGSTLSTPRSSPDSPEAAPRLSRASSGWPTAA
;
A
#
# COMPACT_ATOMS: atom_id res chain seq x y z
N MET A 1 12.94 26.04 39.94
CA MET A 1 12.16 26.29 38.70
C MET A 1 10.91 25.43 38.75
N SER A 2 9.72 26.02 38.68
CA SER A 2 8.47 25.25 38.68
C SER A 2 8.27 24.57 37.33
N GLN A 3 8.30 23.24 37.32
CA GLN A 3 8.03 22.45 36.12
C GLN A 3 6.51 22.54 35.84
N GLN A 4 6.11 23.46 34.96
CA GLN A 4 4.71 23.57 34.55
C GLN A 4 4.29 22.27 33.88
N ALA A 5 3.41 21.51 34.54
CA ALA A 5 2.79 20.33 33.97
C ALA A 5 1.91 20.79 32.79
N ILE A 6 2.40 20.59 31.56
CA ILE A 6 1.68 20.94 30.34
C ILE A 6 0.46 20.02 30.24
N LEU A 7 -0.69 20.48 30.75
CA LEU A 7 -1.96 19.78 30.65
C LEU A 7 -2.28 19.56 29.17
N ALA A 8 -2.28 18.29 28.74
CA ALA A 8 -2.42 17.92 27.34
C ALA A 8 -3.80 18.35 26.81
N LYS A 9 -3.86 19.52 26.15
CA LYS A 9 -5.12 20.11 25.69
C LYS A 9 -5.67 19.31 24.50
N PRO A 10 -6.93 18.82 24.55
CA PRO A 10 -7.51 18.07 23.43
C PRO A 10 -7.70 18.97 22.21
N ARG A 11 -7.11 18.59 21.07
CA ARG A 11 -7.10 19.39 19.82
C ARG A 11 -8.24 19.03 18.84
N ARG A 12 -9.32 18.38 19.31
CA ARG A 12 -10.43 17.90 18.43
C ARG A 12 -11.11 19.00 17.61
N ASN A 13 -11.17 20.24 18.11
CA ASN A 13 -11.73 21.34 17.33
C ASN A 13 -10.81 21.73 16.15
N VAL A 14 -9.49 21.54 16.27
CA VAL A 14 -8.54 21.73 15.15
C VAL A 14 -8.69 20.61 14.13
N GLU A 15 -8.82 19.37 14.60
CA GLU A 15 -9.13 18.22 13.75
C GLU A 15 -10.42 18.45 12.96
N MET A 16 -11.50 18.94 13.59
CA MET A 16 -12.77 19.23 12.91
C MET A 16 -12.61 20.26 11.78
N VAL A 17 -11.83 21.33 12.00
CA VAL A 17 -11.53 22.33 10.94
C VAL A 17 -10.70 21.71 9.81
N LEU A 18 -9.65 20.95 10.13
CA LEU A 18 -8.84 20.23 9.14
C LEU A 18 -9.66 19.17 8.38
N LEU A 19 -10.64 18.54 9.03
CA LEU A 19 -11.52 17.52 8.46
C LEU A 19 -12.51 18.14 7.46
N VAL A 20 -13.03 19.34 7.72
CA VAL A 20 -13.83 20.10 6.76
C VAL A 20 -13.00 20.46 5.53
N LEU A 21 -11.73 20.87 5.70
CA LEU A 21 -10.82 21.12 4.57
C LEU A 21 -10.52 19.83 3.78
N ALA A 22 -10.26 18.72 4.47
CA ALA A 22 -10.02 17.42 3.84
C ALA A 22 -11.23 16.89 3.05
N LEU A 23 -12.44 17.06 3.59
CA LEU A 23 -13.69 16.76 2.89
C LEU A 23 -13.88 17.69 1.69
N GLY A 24 -13.53 18.98 1.81
CA GLY A 24 -13.51 19.91 0.68
C GLY A 24 -12.62 19.45 -0.48
N VAL A 25 -11.42 18.93 -0.18
CA VAL A 25 -10.52 18.34 -1.19
C VAL A 25 -11.13 17.08 -1.82
N GLY A 26 -11.62 16.14 -1.01
CA GLY A 26 -12.20 14.88 -1.51
C GLY A 26 -13.47 15.07 -2.35
N ILE A 27 -14.41 15.88 -1.86
CA ILE A 27 -15.67 16.19 -2.54
C ILE A 27 -15.42 17.08 -3.77
N GLY A 28 -14.47 18.02 -3.69
CA GLY A 28 -14.03 18.80 -4.84
C GLY A 28 -13.46 17.94 -5.97
N ALA A 29 -12.62 16.95 -5.65
CA ALA A 29 -12.12 15.98 -6.62
C ALA A 29 -13.25 15.11 -7.23
N LEU A 30 -14.23 14.68 -6.44
CA LEU A 30 -15.42 13.97 -6.94
C LEU A 30 -16.27 14.85 -7.88
N ALA A 31 -16.44 16.13 -7.54
CA ALA A 31 -17.18 17.08 -8.38
C ALA A 31 -16.45 17.32 -9.71
N MET A 32 -15.12 17.52 -9.67
CA MET A 32 -14.29 17.63 -10.88
C MET A 32 -14.41 16.41 -11.79
N THR A 33 -14.42 15.18 -11.24
CA THR A 33 -14.57 13.95 -12.06
C THR A 33 -15.99 13.74 -12.59
N SER A 34 -17.01 14.38 -12.00
CA SER A 34 -18.37 14.40 -12.57
C SER A 34 -18.45 15.40 -13.73
N VAL A 35 -17.86 16.59 -13.56
CA VAL A 35 -17.76 17.63 -14.61
C VAL A 35 -16.92 17.18 -15.82
N ASP A 36 -15.78 16.51 -15.60
CA ASP A 36 -14.92 15.93 -16.66
C ASP A 36 -15.71 14.99 -17.60
N LYS A 37 -16.62 14.20 -17.02
CA LYS A 37 -17.52 13.29 -17.75
C LYS A 37 -18.77 13.94 -18.34
N LYS A 38 -19.03 15.23 -18.03
CA LYS A 38 -20.30 15.92 -18.30
C LYS A 38 -21.51 15.25 -17.60
N GLU A 39 -21.26 14.51 -16.52
CA GLU A 39 -22.30 14.02 -15.62
C GLU A 39 -22.88 15.21 -14.82
N ALA A 40 -24.19 15.23 -14.61
CA ALA A 40 -24.78 16.09 -13.59
C ALA A 40 -24.29 15.66 -12.18
N LEU A 41 -24.47 16.51 -11.16
CA LEU A 41 -24.22 16.11 -9.76
C LEU A 41 -25.32 15.16 -9.30
N ASP A 42 -25.14 13.90 -9.68
CA ASP A 42 -26.11 12.82 -9.64
C ASP A 42 -26.29 12.19 -8.24
N VAL A 43 -27.23 11.27 -8.12
CA VAL A 43 -27.46 10.53 -6.86
C VAL A 43 -26.19 9.77 -6.43
N GLY A 44 -25.41 9.22 -7.36
CA GLY A 44 -24.13 8.58 -7.11
C GLY A 44 -23.06 9.55 -6.56
N PHE A 45 -22.94 10.76 -7.09
CA PHE A 45 -22.10 11.82 -6.51
C PHE A 45 -22.53 12.15 -5.07
N TRP A 46 -23.82 12.41 -4.84
CA TRP A 46 -24.31 12.77 -3.50
C TRP A 46 -24.20 11.62 -2.49
N LEU A 47 -24.39 10.38 -2.92
CA LEU A 47 -24.13 9.19 -2.09
C LEU A 47 -22.64 9.08 -1.75
N GLN A 48 -21.72 9.23 -2.70
CA GLN A 48 -20.27 9.15 -2.44
C GLN A 48 -19.80 10.26 -1.49
N ALA A 49 -20.18 11.52 -1.76
CA ALA A 49 -19.84 12.66 -0.91
C ALA A 49 -20.49 12.56 0.49
N GLY A 50 -21.76 12.13 0.55
CA GLY A 50 -22.50 11.92 1.79
C GLY A 50 -21.92 10.79 2.64
N THR A 51 -21.60 9.64 2.06
CA THR A 51 -20.95 8.52 2.76
C THR A 51 -19.57 8.91 3.28
N LEU A 52 -18.73 9.57 2.47
CA LEU A 52 -17.40 10.04 2.93
C LEU A 52 -17.53 11.01 4.12
N THR A 53 -18.45 11.97 4.03
CA THR A 53 -18.75 12.94 5.10
C THR A 53 -19.26 12.26 6.37
N ALA A 54 -20.20 11.31 6.24
CA ALA A 54 -20.78 10.58 7.36
C ALA A 54 -19.74 9.70 8.05
N LEU A 55 -18.93 8.93 7.31
CA LEU A 55 -17.86 8.11 7.87
C LEU A 55 -16.81 8.96 8.59
N ALA A 56 -16.38 10.07 7.99
CA ALA A 56 -15.44 11.01 8.60
C ALA A 56 -16.00 11.60 9.91
N GLY A 57 -17.26 12.03 9.91
CA GLY A 57 -17.94 12.56 11.10
C GLY A 57 -18.12 11.52 12.21
N ILE A 58 -18.56 10.30 11.87
CA ILE A 58 -18.71 9.19 12.82
C ILE A 58 -17.35 8.84 13.45
N PHE A 59 -16.29 8.74 12.65
CA PHE A 59 -14.96 8.41 13.17
C PHE A 59 -14.37 9.54 14.03
N HIS A 60 -14.59 10.80 13.66
CA HIS A 60 -14.26 11.96 14.49
C HIS A 60 -14.95 11.89 15.86
N VAL A 61 -16.22 11.54 15.90
CA VAL A 61 -16.97 11.34 17.15
C VAL A 61 -16.40 10.19 17.98
N VAL A 62 -16.05 9.06 17.36
CA VAL A 62 -15.36 7.94 18.04
C VAL A 62 -14.02 8.40 18.65
N LEU A 63 -13.19 9.15 17.91
CA LEU A 63 -11.95 9.72 18.43
C LEU A 63 -12.19 10.71 19.58
N ARG A 64 -13.23 11.54 19.50
CA ARG A 64 -13.60 12.52 20.54
C ARG A 64 -13.94 11.84 21.88
N PHE A 65 -14.52 10.65 21.85
CA PHE A 65 -14.82 9.84 23.05
C PHE A 65 -13.68 8.93 23.50
N LYS A 66 -13.05 8.15 22.60
CA LYS A 66 -12.06 7.11 22.97
C LYS A 66 -10.61 7.58 22.93
N ALA A 67 -10.28 8.50 22.03
CA ALA A 67 -8.91 8.89 21.72
C ALA A 67 -8.66 10.40 21.92
N ARG A 68 -9.25 10.98 22.97
CA ARG A 68 -9.31 12.44 23.24
C ARG A 68 -7.98 13.18 23.00
N TYR A 69 -6.83 12.58 23.29
CA TYR A 69 -5.49 13.19 23.19
C TYR A 69 -4.62 12.70 22.01
N ALA A 70 -5.14 11.87 21.10
CA ALA A 70 -4.44 11.48 19.87
C ALA A 70 -4.11 12.69 18.95
N ASP A 71 -3.32 12.48 17.91
CA ASP A 71 -3.01 13.53 16.94
C ASP A 71 -4.27 14.03 16.18
N PRO A 72 -4.45 15.36 15.96
CA PRO A 72 -5.60 15.93 15.24
C PRO A 72 -5.44 15.97 13.71
N VAL A 73 -4.29 15.59 13.15
CA VAL A 73 -3.96 15.74 11.72
C VAL A 73 -4.14 14.42 10.95
N ILE A 74 -3.99 13.27 11.62
CA ILE A 74 -4.01 11.94 10.96
C ILE A 74 -5.36 11.66 10.26
N LEU A 75 -6.50 11.85 10.92
CA LEU A 75 -7.81 11.60 10.30
C LEU A 75 -8.05 12.52 9.07
N PRO A 76 -7.85 13.85 9.14
CA PRO A 76 -7.89 14.72 7.96
C PRO A 76 -7.03 14.24 6.78
N ILE A 77 -5.77 13.84 7.02
CA ILE A 77 -4.89 13.33 5.94
C ILE A 77 -5.49 12.06 5.32
N VAL A 78 -5.93 11.10 6.14
CA VAL A 78 -6.53 9.85 5.65
C VAL A 78 -7.82 10.10 4.84
N VAL A 79 -8.67 11.03 5.28
CA VAL A 79 -9.91 11.40 4.57
C VAL A 79 -9.62 12.11 3.25
N ALA A 80 -8.64 13.02 3.21
CA ALA A 80 -8.24 13.69 1.97
C ALA A 80 -7.68 12.69 0.94
N LEU A 81 -6.78 11.79 1.36
CA LEU A 81 -6.19 10.77 0.49
C LEU A 81 -7.22 9.73 0.03
N ASN A 82 -8.14 9.30 0.90
CA ASN A 82 -9.21 8.37 0.54
C ASN A 82 -10.21 9.00 -0.45
N GLY A 83 -10.66 10.24 -0.19
CA GLY A 83 -11.56 10.96 -1.10
C GLY A 83 -10.95 11.19 -2.48
N LEU A 84 -9.68 11.61 -2.52
CA LEU A 84 -8.93 11.74 -3.78
C LEU A 84 -8.78 10.40 -4.51
N GLY A 85 -8.50 9.32 -3.78
CA GLY A 85 -8.40 7.97 -4.33
C GLY A 85 -9.73 7.47 -4.93
N ILE A 86 -10.86 7.70 -4.26
CA ILE A 86 -12.20 7.35 -4.79
C ILE A 86 -12.49 8.16 -6.06
N ALA A 87 -12.14 9.45 -6.11
CA ALA A 87 -12.29 10.27 -7.32
C ALA A 87 -11.42 9.74 -8.48
N MET A 88 -10.15 9.43 -8.23
CA MET A 88 -9.26 8.84 -9.25
C MET A 88 -9.81 7.51 -9.78
N ILE A 89 -10.37 6.66 -8.92
CA ILE A 89 -10.98 5.39 -9.33
C ILE A 89 -12.29 5.63 -10.12
N ARG A 90 -13.19 6.54 -9.69
CA ARG A 90 -14.41 6.93 -10.45
C ARG A 90 -14.07 7.44 -11.86
N ARG A 91 -12.88 8.04 -12.04
CA ARG A 91 -12.37 8.48 -13.34
C ARG A 91 -11.83 7.33 -14.19
N LEU A 92 -11.04 6.42 -13.61
CA LEU A 92 -10.48 5.25 -14.32
C LEU A 92 -11.55 4.20 -14.66
N ASP A 93 -12.59 4.06 -13.84
CA ASP A 93 -13.75 3.20 -14.14
C ASP A 93 -14.41 3.60 -15.48
N ALA A 94 -14.46 4.89 -15.80
CA ALA A 94 -15.08 5.38 -17.03
C ALA A 94 -14.28 5.08 -18.30
N SER A 95 -12.94 4.97 -18.21
CA SER A 95 -12.13 4.52 -19.35
C SER A 95 -12.11 3.00 -19.50
N ASN A 96 -12.36 2.26 -18.43
CA ASN A 96 -12.14 0.82 -18.36
C ASN A 96 -13.44 -0.01 -18.35
N GLY A 97 -14.61 0.62 -18.19
CA GLY A 97 -15.91 -0.06 -18.09
C GLY A 97 -16.11 -0.80 -16.76
N THR A 98 -15.35 -0.45 -15.71
CA THR A 98 -15.34 -1.15 -14.42
C THR A 98 -16.21 -0.49 -13.35
N THR A 99 -16.47 -1.20 -12.26
CA THR A 99 -17.26 -0.73 -11.10
C THR A 99 -16.41 -0.61 -9.82
N ALA A 100 -15.10 -0.43 -9.96
CA ALA A 100 -14.15 -0.50 -8.86
C ALA A 100 -14.38 0.58 -7.79
N GLY A 101 -14.87 1.77 -8.16
CA GLY A 101 -15.18 2.86 -7.25
C GLY A 101 -16.35 2.58 -6.31
N ALA A 102 -17.35 1.80 -6.76
CA ALA A 102 -18.44 1.33 -5.91
C ALA A 102 -17.91 0.33 -4.87
N ASN A 103 -17.06 -0.61 -5.30
CA ASN A 103 -16.38 -1.54 -4.40
C ASN A 103 -15.46 -0.81 -3.41
N GLN A 104 -14.74 0.23 -3.86
CA GLN A 104 -13.87 1.05 -3.02
C GLN A 104 -14.63 1.82 -1.93
N LEU A 105 -15.85 2.29 -2.22
CA LEU A 105 -16.70 2.92 -1.20
C LEU A 105 -17.10 1.89 -0.12
N THR A 106 -17.51 0.69 -0.52
CA THR A 106 -17.82 -0.43 0.40
C THR A 106 -16.60 -0.82 1.25
N TRP A 107 -15.42 -0.95 0.65
CA TRP A 107 -14.17 -1.20 1.39
C TRP A 107 -13.79 -0.06 2.33
N THR A 108 -14.13 1.19 2.00
CA THR A 108 -13.94 2.35 2.87
C THR A 108 -14.87 2.27 4.09
N ILE A 109 -16.15 1.91 3.92
CA ILE A 109 -17.08 1.65 5.02
C ILE A 109 -16.53 0.56 5.94
N VAL A 110 -16.14 -0.59 5.38
CA VAL A 110 -15.57 -1.72 6.15
C VAL A 110 -14.31 -1.31 6.90
N SER A 111 -13.40 -0.57 6.26
CA SER A 111 -12.15 -0.11 6.87
C SER A 111 -12.39 0.83 8.06
N VAL A 112 -13.35 1.75 7.95
CA VAL A 112 -13.72 2.67 9.03
C VAL A 112 -14.37 1.92 10.20
N LEU A 113 -15.23 0.93 9.92
CA LEU A 113 -15.83 0.07 10.95
C LEU A 113 -14.78 -0.78 11.69
N VAL A 114 -13.83 -1.39 10.96
CA VAL A 114 -12.72 -2.16 11.54
C VAL A 114 -11.81 -1.27 12.37
N ALA A 115 -11.44 -0.08 11.88
CA ALA A 115 -10.63 0.88 12.63
C ALA A 115 -11.34 1.35 13.92
N ALA A 116 -12.66 1.57 13.88
CA ALA A 116 -13.45 1.94 15.05
C ALA A 116 -13.52 0.80 16.07
N ALA A 117 -13.70 -0.44 15.61
CA ALA A 117 -13.67 -1.63 16.45
C ALA A 117 -12.31 -1.82 17.13
N VAL A 118 -11.20 -1.66 16.39
CA VAL A 118 -9.83 -1.72 16.95
C VAL A 118 -9.64 -0.66 18.03
N LEU A 119 -10.03 0.60 17.81
CA LEU A 119 -9.96 1.67 18.82
C LEU A 119 -10.86 1.43 20.05
N TRP A 120 -11.94 0.65 19.91
CA TRP A 120 -12.87 0.37 21.00
C TRP A 120 -12.42 -0.83 21.86
N LEU A 121 -11.82 -1.84 21.23
CA LEU A 121 -11.35 -3.08 21.84
C LEU A 121 -9.92 -2.95 22.40
N LEU A 122 -8.97 -2.40 21.62
CA LEU A 122 -7.56 -2.30 21.99
C LEU A 122 -7.29 -1.05 22.85
N LYS A 123 -7.81 -1.06 24.09
CA LYS A 123 -7.69 0.05 25.06
C LYS A 123 -6.25 0.37 25.46
N ASP A 124 -5.36 -0.64 25.47
CA ASP A 124 -3.93 -0.49 25.75
C ASP A 124 -3.11 -1.29 24.74
N HIS A 125 -2.31 -0.59 23.94
CA HIS A 125 -1.40 -1.17 22.96
C HIS A 125 -0.31 -2.05 23.59
N ARG A 126 0.02 -1.85 24.88
CA ARG A 126 1.03 -2.66 25.60
C ARG A 126 0.59 -4.11 25.75
N LEU A 127 -0.73 -4.39 25.70
CA LEU A 127 -1.27 -5.75 25.72
C LEU A 127 -0.78 -6.57 24.51
N LEU A 128 -0.46 -5.95 23.37
CA LEU A 128 0.10 -6.64 22.21
C LEU A 128 1.44 -7.32 22.52
N ARG A 129 2.24 -6.78 23.46
CA ARG A 129 3.51 -7.37 23.87
C ARG A 129 3.35 -8.78 24.45
N ARG A 130 2.24 -9.08 25.14
CA ARG A 130 1.96 -10.44 25.66
C ARG A 130 1.66 -11.45 24.55
N TYR A 131 1.33 -10.98 23.35
CA TYR A 131 1.02 -11.79 22.17
C TYR A 131 2.16 -11.87 21.15
N THR A 132 3.37 -11.42 21.49
CA THR A 132 4.55 -11.38 20.58
C THR A 132 4.72 -12.64 19.73
N PHE A 133 4.79 -13.82 20.35
CA PHE A 133 4.99 -15.09 19.62
C PHE A 133 3.71 -15.64 18.97
N ILE A 134 2.52 -15.26 19.47
CA ILE A 134 1.24 -15.59 18.82
C ILE A 134 1.09 -14.78 17.53
N ALA A 135 1.51 -13.51 17.51
CA ALA A 135 1.57 -12.69 16.30
C ALA A 135 2.57 -13.26 15.28
N LEU A 136 3.70 -13.82 15.72
CA LEU A 136 4.61 -14.56 14.83
C LEU A 136 3.96 -15.82 14.25
N ALA A 137 3.31 -16.65 15.08
CA ALA A 137 2.63 -17.87 14.62
C ALA A 137 1.51 -17.56 13.62
N VAL A 138 0.69 -16.53 13.88
CA VAL A 138 -0.32 -16.03 12.95
C VAL A 138 0.31 -15.52 11.65
N SER A 139 1.44 -14.81 11.72
CA SER A 139 2.16 -14.34 10.52
C SER A 139 2.64 -15.51 9.66
N ALA A 140 3.23 -16.54 10.28
CA ALA A 140 3.71 -17.73 9.58
C ALA A 140 2.55 -18.52 8.95
N ALA A 141 1.45 -18.72 9.67
CA ALA A 141 0.26 -19.38 9.15
C ALA A 141 -0.34 -18.62 7.95
N LEU A 142 -0.49 -17.29 8.05
CA LEU A 142 -1.01 -16.45 6.97
C LEU A 142 -0.07 -16.35 5.77
N LEU A 143 1.25 -16.48 5.95
CA LEU A 143 2.21 -16.57 4.83
C LEU A 143 2.18 -17.94 4.14
N ILE A 144 1.91 -19.03 4.86
CA ILE A 144 1.81 -20.36 4.25
C ILE A 144 0.46 -20.53 3.53
N LEU A 145 -0.60 -19.87 4.01
CA LEU A 145 -1.98 -20.07 3.52
C LEU A 145 -2.20 -19.92 2.00
N PRO A 146 -1.61 -18.93 1.28
CA PRO A 146 -1.72 -18.84 -0.19
C PRO A 146 -1.02 -19.96 -0.96
N LEU A 147 -0.10 -20.70 -0.33
CA LEU A 147 0.60 -21.84 -0.93
C LEU A 147 -0.15 -23.17 -0.71
N VAL A 148 -1.24 -23.17 0.06
CA VAL A 148 -2.01 -24.40 0.34
C VAL A 148 -2.95 -24.70 -0.83
N PRO A 149 -2.82 -25.86 -1.50
CA PRO A 149 -3.71 -26.25 -2.60
C PRO A 149 -5.16 -26.36 -2.10
N GLY A 150 -6.10 -25.81 -2.88
CA GLY A 150 -7.52 -25.75 -2.52
C GLY A 150 -7.93 -24.50 -1.70
N ILE A 151 -6.99 -23.75 -1.13
CA ILE A 151 -7.26 -22.45 -0.45
C ILE A 151 -6.77 -21.26 -1.29
N SER A 152 -5.66 -21.45 -2.01
CA SER A 152 -5.15 -20.46 -2.98
C SER A 152 -6.21 -20.05 -4.01
N ALA A 153 -6.21 -18.77 -4.38
CA ALA A 153 -7.01 -18.26 -5.49
C ALA A 153 -6.46 -18.65 -6.87
N GLY A 154 -5.24 -19.21 -6.92
CA GLY A 154 -4.45 -19.51 -8.11
C GLY A 154 -3.45 -18.41 -8.47
N ASP A 155 -2.61 -18.66 -9.48
CA ASP A 155 -1.66 -17.69 -10.02
C ASP A 155 -2.37 -16.46 -10.62
N ILE A 156 -2.26 -15.33 -9.94
CA ILE A 156 -2.74 -14.03 -10.43
C ILE A 156 -1.51 -13.22 -10.82
N ASN A 157 -1.36 -12.94 -12.13
CA ASN A 157 -0.18 -12.29 -12.71
C ASN A 157 1.16 -13.02 -12.43
N GLY A 158 1.12 -14.34 -12.21
CA GLY A 158 2.30 -15.16 -11.90
C GLY A 158 2.75 -15.10 -10.44
N ALA A 159 1.84 -14.79 -9.52
CA ALA A 159 2.10 -14.83 -8.08
C ALA A 159 0.93 -15.49 -7.31
N ASN A 160 1.28 -16.35 -6.35
CA ASN A 160 0.35 -17.12 -5.52
C ASN A 160 0.20 -16.46 -4.14
N VAL A 161 -0.44 -15.28 -4.11
CA VAL A 161 -0.56 -14.40 -2.92
C VAL A 161 -1.97 -14.32 -2.35
N TRP A 162 -2.98 -14.63 -3.18
CA TRP A 162 -4.39 -14.43 -2.87
C TRP A 162 -5.07 -15.72 -2.41
N ILE A 163 -6.03 -15.60 -1.49
CA ILE A 163 -6.95 -16.68 -1.12
C ILE A 163 -8.37 -16.34 -1.57
N ARG A 164 -9.15 -17.38 -1.90
CA ARG A 164 -10.54 -17.23 -2.36
C ARG A 164 -11.52 -17.62 -1.26
N LEU A 165 -12.33 -16.67 -0.81
CA LEU A 165 -13.36 -16.85 0.21
C LEU A 165 -14.74 -16.68 -0.46
N GLY A 166 -15.15 -17.71 -1.20
CA GLY A 166 -16.34 -17.68 -2.05
C GLY A 166 -16.19 -16.68 -3.20
N SER A 167 -17.02 -15.64 -3.20
CA SER A 167 -16.94 -14.52 -4.16
C SER A 167 -15.88 -13.48 -3.81
N LEU A 168 -15.39 -13.45 -2.57
CA LEU A 168 -14.38 -12.50 -2.11
C LEU A 168 -12.97 -13.03 -2.34
N GLN A 169 -12.06 -12.13 -2.69
CA GLN A 169 -10.62 -12.38 -2.72
C GLN A 169 -9.97 -11.61 -1.58
N PHE A 170 -9.03 -12.24 -0.88
CA PHE A 170 -8.31 -11.63 0.24
C PHE A 170 -6.81 -11.91 0.12
N GLN A 171 -5.99 -10.94 0.54
CA GLN A 171 -4.52 -11.03 0.53
C GLN A 171 -4.00 -11.14 1.97
N PRO A 172 -3.65 -12.34 2.47
CA PRO A 172 -3.15 -12.53 3.84
C PRO A 172 -1.94 -11.67 4.20
N GLY A 173 -1.13 -11.31 3.20
CA GLY A 173 0.01 -10.39 3.31
C GLY A 173 -0.30 -9.06 4.02
N GLU A 174 -1.52 -8.52 3.88
CA GLU A 174 -1.92 -7.28 4.55
C GLU A 174 -1.95 -7.43 6.08
N ILE A 175 -2.50 -8.54 6.59
CA ILE A 175 -2.47 -8.83 8.03
C ILE A 175 -1.05 -9.20 8.47
N VAL A 176 -0.30 -9.95 7.66
CA VAL A 176 1.09 -10.34 7.94
C VAL A 176 1.98 -9.12 8.24
N LYS A 177 1.84 -8.01 7.49
CA LYS A 177 2.57 -6.76 7.77
C LYS A 177 2.30 -6.26 9.20
N ILE A 178 1.04 -6.30 9.65
CA ILE A 178 0.63 -5.87 10.99
C ILE A 178 1.14 -6.84 12.06
N THR A 179 0.95 -8.15 11.86
CA THR A 179 1.34 -9.16 12.87
C THR A 179 2.85 -9.33 13.00
N LEU A 180 3.63 -9.19 11.91
CA LEU A 180 5.08 -9.12 11.99
C LEU A 180 5.57 -7.81 12.64
N ALA A 181 4.93 -6.67 12.38
CA ALA A 181 5.26 -5.43 13.08
C ALA A 181 5.02 -5.57 14.60
N VAL A 182 3.94 -6.23 15.02
CA VAL A 182 3.67 -6.54 16.43
C VAL A 182 4.71 -7.51 17.01
N PHE A 183 5.09 -8.57 16.29
CA PHE A 183 6.16 -9.47 16.72
C PHE A 183 7.49 -8.73 16.89
N PHE A 184 7.95 -7.98 15.88
CA PHE A 184 9.20 -7.23 15.94
C PHE A 184 9.18 -6.20 17.08
N ALA A 185 8.08 -5.45 17.26
CA ALA A 185 7.93 -4.48 18.34
C ALA A 185 7.96 -5.15 19.73
N GLY A 186 7.21 -6.25 19.89
CA GLY A 186 7.15 -7.01 21.14
C GLY A 186 8.47 -7.69 21.51
N TYR A 187 9.20 -8.20 20.51
CA TYR A 187 10.49 -8.84 20.71
C TYR A 187 11.60 -7.82 21.04
N LEU A 188 11.70 -6.72 20.28
CA LEU A 188 12.70 -5.67 20.53
C LEU A 188 12.44 -4.91 21.83
N SER A 189 11.18 -4.60 22.17
CA SER A 189 10.86 -3.96 23.45
C SER A 189 11.10 -4.87 24.66
N SER A 190 11.12 -6.20 24.47
CA SER A 190 11.40 -7.16 25.55
C SER A 190 12.88 -7.47 25.74
N ASN A 191 13.65 -7.48 24.65
CA ASN A 191 15.07 -7.86 24.66
C ASN A 191 16.01 -6.66 24.49
N ARG A 192 15.48 -5.43 24.60
CA ARG A 192 16.21 -4.18 24.30
C ARG A 192 17.56 -4.10 25.02
N ASP A 193 17.58 -4.40 26.31
CA ASP A 193 18.77 -4.24 27.13
C ASP A 193 19.82 -5.32 26.82
N LEU A 194 19.39 -6.55 26.49
CA LEU A 194 20.28 -7.60 25.97
C LEU A 194 20.93 -7.17 24.65
N ILE A 195 20.13 -6.65 23.71
CA ILE A 195 20.59 -6.19 22.38
C ILE A 195 21.55 -4.98 22.51
N LEU A 196 21.31 -4.08 23.47
CA LEU A 196 22.13 -2.88 23.67
C LEU A 196 23.43 -3.14 24.45
N LEU A 197 23.42 -3.99 25.49
CA LEU A 197 24.58 -4.25 26.34
C LEU A 197 25.51 -5.35 25.76
N ALA A 198 24.98 -6.39 25.13
CA ALA A 198 25.76 -7.60 24.79
C ALA A 198 26.50 -7.56 23.43
N GLY A 199 26.68 -6.38 22.84
CA GLY A 199 27.25 -6.23 21.49
C GLY A 199 28.79 -6.33 21.42
N ARG A 200 29.33 -7.20 20.56
CA ARG A 200 30.76 -7.30 20.27
C ARG A 200 31.16 -6.18 19.31
N LYS A 201 32.05 -5.28 19.75
CA LYS A 201 32.58 -4.19 18.91
C LYS A 201 33.55 -4.76 17.87
N PHE A 202 33.40 -4.35 16.62
CA PHE A 202 34.30 -4.67 15.51
C PHE A 202 34.51 -3.39 14.69
N GLY A 203 35.52 -2.62 15.07
CA GLY A 203 35.69 -1.23 14.59
C GLY A 203 34.53 -0.33 15.03
N ARG A 204 34.03 0.50 14.10
CA ARG A 204 32.90 1.43 14.34
C ARG A 204 31.52 0.72 14.31
N LEU A 205 31.46 -0.55 13.91
CA LEU A 205 30.25 -1.37 14.00
C LEU A 205 30.26 -2.18 15.32
N GLN A 206 29.09 -2.36 15.91
CA GLN A 206 28.92 -3.20 17.10
C GLN A 206 27.76 -4.14 16.86
N PHE A 207 28.07 -5.43 16.73
CA PHE A 207 27.12 -6.48 16.40
C PHE A 207 26.57 -7.09 17.70
N PRO A 208 25.24 -7.19 17.91
CA PRO A 208 24.69 -7.94 19.03
C PRO A 208 25.02 -9.42 18.88
N ARG A 209 24.82 -10.19 19.95
CA ARG A 209 24.93 -11.65 19.87
C ARG A 209 23.87 -12.20 18.91
N ILE A 210 24.33 -13.01 17.96
CA ILE A 210 23.47 -13.68 16.98
C ILE A 210 22.42 -14.56 17.69
N LYS A 211 22.74 -15.14 18.86
CA LYS A 211 21.80 -15.91 19.68
C LYS A 211 20.59 -15.07 20.13
N ASP A 212 20.83 -13.86 20.62
CA ASP A 212 19.81 -12.96 21.20
C ASP A 212 19.02 -12.21 20.12
N THR A 213 19.57 -12.16 18.89
CA THR A 213 18.91 -11.61 17.69
C THR A 213 18.27 -12.70 16.82
N GLY A 214 18.55 -13.97 17.13
CA GLY A 214 18.29 -15.14 16.29
C GLY A 214 16.82 -15.33 15.92
N PRO A 215 15.89 -15.45 16.88
CA PRO A 215 14.46 -15.61 16.60
C PRO A 215 13.87 -14.54 15.68
N MET A 216 14.38 -13.31 15.77
CA MET A 216 13.95 -12.21 14.89
C MET A 216 14.49 -12.36 13.47
N ILE A 217 15.78 -12.70 13.31
CA ILE A 217 16.40 -12.94 12.00
C ILE A 217 15.78 -14.17 11.33
N THR A 218 15.56 -15.26 12.08
CA THR A 218 14.89 -16.47 11.59
C THR A 218 13.47 -16.18 11.13
N ALA A 219 12.67 -15.43 11.91
CA ALA A 219 11.33 -15.02 11.53
C ALA A 219 11.31 -14.18 10.24
N TRP A 220 12.22 -13.20 10.12
CA TRP A 220 12.35 -12.38 8.92
C TRP A 220 12.78 -13.21 7.70
N ALA A 221 13.84 -14.01 7.82
CA ALA A 221 14.38 -14.81 6.72
C ALA A 221 13.38 -15.89 6.24
N ALA A 222 12.66 -16.54 7.17
CA ALA A 222 11.58 -17.45 6.83
C ALA A 222 10.42 -16.72 6.12
N SER A 223 10.05 -15.52 6.57
CA SER A 223 9.00 -14.73 5.94
C SER A 223 9.36 -14.33 4.51
N VAL A 224 10.59 -13.87 4.27
CA VAL A 224 11.10 -13.56 2.93
C VAL A 224 11.18 -14.82 2.06
N GLY A 225 11.66 -15.94 2.60
CA GLY A 225 11.72 -17.22 1.89
C GLY A 225 10.35 -17.69 1.40
N VAL A 226 9.31 -17.61 2.25
CA VAL A 226 7.93 -17.95 1.85
C VAL A 226 7.40 -16.99 0.78
N LEU A 227 7.70 -15.70 0.85
CA LEU A 227 7.29 -14.73 -0.20
C LEU A 227 8.00 -14.96 -1.54
N VAL A 228 9.23 -15.49 -1.55
CA VAL A 228 9.90 -15.92 -2.79
C VAL A 228 9.15 -17.10 -3.44
N PHE A 229 8.63 -18.05 -2.65
CA PHE A 229 7.76 -19.13 -3.17
C PHE A 229 6.36 -18.64 -3.59
N GLN A 230 5.86 -17.54 -3.03
CA GLN A 230 4.65 -16.87 -3.55
C GLN A 230 4.90 -16.04 -4.81
N HIS A 231 6.17 -15.84 -5.19
CA HIS A 231 6.63 -14.92 -6.24
C HIS A 231 6.32 -13.43 -5.98
N ASP A 232 6.04 -13.04 -4.72
CA ASP A 232 5.70 -11.66 -4.35
C ASP A 232 6.94 -10.84 -3.92
N LEU A 233 7.62 -10.29 -4.94
CA LEU A 233 8.76 -9.39 -4.75
C LEU A 233 8.36 -8.12 -4.00
N GLY A 234 7.17 -7.56 -4.25
CA GLY A 234 6.70 -6.30 -3.64
C GLY A 234 6.53 -6.41 -2.13
N MET A 235 5.84 -7.44 -1.66
CA MET A 235 5.69 -7.72 -0.23
C MET A 235 7.01 -8.06 0.45
N SER A 236 7.94 -8.74 -0.24
CA SER A 236 9.26 -9.04 0.34
C SER A 236 10.07 -7.77 0.64
N ILE A 237 10.04 -6.78 -0.26
CA ILE A 237 10.67 -5.47 -0.09
C ILE A 237 10.00 -4.69 1.04
N LEU A 238 8.67 -4.74 1.15
CA LEU A 238 7.93 -4.09 2.24
C LEU A 238 8.22 -4.70 3.62
N LEU A 239 8.28 -6.04 3.74
CA LEU A 239 8.66 -6.70 5.00
C LEU A 239 10.13 -6.48 5.35
N PHE A 240 11.01 -6.39 4.36
CA PHE A 240 12.41 -6.04 4.56
C PHE A 240 12.59 -4.60 5.06
N GLY A 241 11.91 -3.63 4.44
CA GLY A 241 11.86 -2.25 4.90
C GLY A 241 11.32 -2.12 6.33
N LEU A 242 10.23 -2.82 6.64
CA LEU A 242 9.66 -2.91 8.00
C LEU A 242 10.70 -3.43 9.01
N PHE A 243 11.38 -4.54 8.71
CA PHE A 243 12.41 -5.13 9.56
C PHE A 243 13.58 -4.14 9.83
N ILE A 244 14.07 -3.46 8.79
CA ILE A 244 15.11 -2.42 8.92
C ILE A 244 14.65 -1.30 9.84
N VAL A 245 13.46 -0.73 9.60
CA VAL A 245 12.92 0.39 10.38
C VAL A 245 12.76 -0.01 11.84
N MET A 246 12.25 -1.21 12.12
CA MET A 246 12.09 -1.69 13.51
C MET A 246 13.43 -1.83 14.24
N ILE A 247 14.45 -2.40 13.60
CA ILE A 247 15.81 -2.50 14.17
C ILE A 247 16.41 -1.11 14.41
N TYR A 248 16.28 -0.20 13.44
CA TYR A 248 16.79 1.16 13.55
C TYR A 248 16.12 1.93 14.68
N VAL A 249 14.79 1.87 14.82
CA VAL A 249 14.04 2.52 15.90
C VAL A 249 14.41 1.97 17.27
N ALA A 250 14.55 0.64 17.42
CA ALA A 250 14.87 0.04 18.72
C ALA A 250 16.34 0.27 19.16
N THR A 251 17.27 0.26 18.20
CA THR A 251 18.72 0.29 18.45
C THR A 251 19.32 1.70 18.35
N SER A 252 18.69 2.59 17.58
CA SER A 252 19.15 3.94 17.24
C SER A 252 20.53 4.00 16.54
N ARG A 253 20.92 2.92 15.82
CA ARG A 253 22.23 2.79 15.17
C ARG A 253 22.09 2.64 13.66
N ALA A 254 22.59 3.64 12.91
CA ALA A 254 22.58 3.64 11.44
C ALA A 254 23.41 2.53 10.79
N SER A 255 24.30 1.86 11.54
CA SER A 255 25.10 0.72 11.05
C SER A 255 24.24 -0.42 10.47
N TRP A 256 23.01 -0.60 10.99
CA TRP A 256 22.06 -1.59 10.48
C TRP A 256 21.48 -1.21 9.12
N LEU A 257 21.27 0.09 8.87
CA LEU A 257 20.80 0.58 7.57
C LEU A 257 21.81 0.22 6.49
N VAL A 258 23.10 0.49 6.74
CA VAL A 258 24.20 0.20 5.81
C VAL A 258 24.30 -1.31 5.53
N LEU A 259 24.34 -2.15 6.58
CA LEU A 259 24.44 -3.60 6.42
C LEU A 259 23.24 -4.18 5.63
N ALA A 260 22.03 -3.68 5.88
CA ALA A 260 20.84 -4.14 5.18
C ALA A 260 20.78 -3.64 3.72
N SER A 261 21.12 -2.36 3.46
CA SER A 261 21.25 -1.86 2.09
C SER A 261 22.26 -2.66 1.28
N CYS A 262 23.40 -3.03 1.88
CA CYS A 262 24.37 -3.94 1.27
C CYS A 262 23.78 -5.34 1.01
N SER A 263 23.06 -5.95 1.95
CA SER A 263 22.47 -7.28 1.73
C SER A 263 21.40 -7.29 0.64
N CYS A 264 20.62 -6.20 0.53
CA CYS A 264 19.60 -6.05 -0.51
C CYS A 264 20.21 -5.92 -1.90
N PHE A 265 21.27 -5.11 -2.03
CA PHE A 265 22.02 -4.95 -3.28
C PHE A 265 22.74 -6.24 -3.70
N TRP A 266 23.23 -7.02 -2.73
CA TRP A 266 23.82 -8.34 -3.00
C TRP A 266 22.78 -9.36 -3.47
N ALA A 267 21.59 -9.37 -2.85
CA ALA A 267 20.50 -10.30 -3.18
C ALA A 267 19.89 -10.08 -4.57
N ASP A 268 19.96 -8.86 -5.13
CA ASP A 268 19.49 -8.56 -6.49
C ASP A 268 20.25 -9.39 -7.55
N THR A 269 21.55 -9.62 -7.34
CA THR A 269 22.42 -10.31 -8.32
C THR A 269 22.01 -11.77 -8.64
N PRO A 270 21.58 -12.63 -7.69
CA PRO A 270 20.92 -13.89 -8.01
C PRO A 270 19.43 -13.75 -8.37
N GLN A 271 18.70 -12.75 -7.85
CA GLN A 271 17.26 -12.58 -8.09
C GLN A 271 16.93 -12.48 -9.58
N GLN A 272 17.75 -11.73 -10.32
CA GLN A 272 17.61 -11.52 -11.77
C GLN A 272 17.85 -12.79 -12.61
N ARG A 273 18.45 -13.86 -12.04
CA ARG A 273 18.56 -15.17 -12.70
C ARG A 273 17.33 -16.06 -12.51
N PHE A 274 16.58 -15.88 -11.42
CA PHE A 274 15.34 -16.63 -11.17
C PHE A 274 14.10 -15.99 -11.79
N PHE A 275 14.09 -14.66 -11.95
CA PHE A 275 12.99 -13.91 -12.57
C PHE A 275 13.45 -13.14 -13.83
N PRO A 276 13.52 -13.80 -15.00
CA PRO A 276 13.98 -13.17 -16.25
C PRO A 276 12.93 -12.23 -16.90
N MET A 277 12.19 -11.45 -16.10
CA MET A 277 11.12 -10.57 -16.58
C MET A 277 11.68 -9.32 -17.30
N SER A 278 12.90 -8.90 -16.97
CA SER A 278 13.59 -7.73 -17.53
C SER A 278 13.75 -7.75 -19.06
N ALA A 279 13.85 -8.96 -19.66
CA ALA A 279 14.01 -9.12 -21.11
C ALA A 279 12.75 -8.71 -21.91
N CYS A 280 11.54 -8.85 -21.33
CA CYS A 280 10.30 -8.50 -22.02
C CYS A 280 10.03 -6.99 -22.00
N ALA A 281 10.43 -6.28 -20.95
CA ALA A 281 10.23 -4.84 -20.81
C ALA A 281 11.09 -4.03 -21.80
N LEU A 282 12.39 -4.31 -21.89
CA LEU A 282 13.30 -3.59 -22.79
C LEU A 282 12.92 -3.76 -24.26
N THR A 283 12.50 -4.97 -24.67
CA THR A 283 12.04 -5.27 -26.03
C THR A 283 10.69 -4.60 -26.38
N ARG A 284 9.90 -4.22 -25.37
CA ARG A 284 8.65 -3.46 -25.55
C ARG A 284 8.86 -1.94 -25.54
N GLY A 285 9.97 -1.46 -24.97
CA GLY A 285 10.36 -0.04 -25.03
C GLY A 285 10.81 0.38 -26.44
N SER A 286 11.55 -0.48 -27.14
CA SER A 286 12.05 -0.21 -28.51
C SER A 286 10.98 -0.26 -29.61
N THR A 287 9.75 -0.69 -29.29
CA THR A 287 8.61 -0.78 -30.22
C THR A 287 7.56 0.31 -30.00
N LEU A 288 7.82 1.26 -29.08
CA LEU A 288 6.99 2.45 -28.84
C LEU A 288 7.60 3.75 -29.41
N SER A 289 8.83 3.70 -29.93
CA SER A 289 9.51 4.84 -30.56
C SER A 289 9.21 5.01 -32.06
N THR A 290 8.53 4.05 -32.69
CA THR A 290 7.99 4.17 -34.05
C THR A 290 6.47 4.40 -33.99
N PRO A 291 5.96 5.57 -34.41
CA PRO A 291 4.52 5.77 -34.50
C PRO A 291 3.96 4.86 -35.61
N ARG A 292 3.08 3.92 -35.24
CA ARG A 292 2.30 3.16 -36.22
C ARG A 292 1.37 4.12 -36.96
N SER A 293 1.66 4.37 -38.23
CA SER A 293 0.64 4.84 -39.18
C SER A 293 -0.49 3.80 -39.25
N SER A 294 -1.70 4.18 -38.84
CA SER A 294 -2.91 3.41 -39.08
C SER A 294 -3.14 3.25 -40.59
N PRO A 295 -3.58 2.08 -41.10
CA PRO A 295 -3.81 1.90 -42.54
C PRO A 295 -4.92 2.79 -43.13
N ASP A 296 -5.84 3.28 -42.29
CA ASP A 296 -7.10 3.89 -42.70
C ASP A 296 -7.01 5.40 -42.95
N SER A 297 -6.15 5.83 -43.88
CA SER A 297 -6.08 7.21 -44.38
C SER A 297 -6.05 7.24 -45.92
N PRO A 298 -7.12 7.67 -46.61
CA PRO A 298 -7.26 7.54 -48.06
C PRO A 298 -6.56 8.67 -48.84
N GLU A 299 -5.23 8.78 -48.73
CA GLU A 299 -4.45 9.84 -49.39
C GLU A 299 -3.18 9.33 -50.10
N ALA A 300 -3.38 8.57 -51.18
CA ALA A 300 -2.28 8.11 -52.05
C ALA A 300 -2.72 7.89 -53.52
N ALA A 301 -3.42 8.85 -54.14
CA ALA A 301 -3.69 8.81 -55.58
C ALA A 301 -2.42 9.17 -56.38
N PRO A 302 -1.87 8.27 -57.22
CA PRO A 302 -0.64 8.54 -57.96
C PRO A 302 -0.87 9.59 -59.05
N ARG A 303 -0.06 10.67 -59.05
CA ARG A 303 -0.08 11.67 -60.12
C ARG A 303 0.50 11.09 -61.41
N LEU A 304 -0.37 10.63 -62.31
CA LEU A 304 0.03 10.29 -63.67
C LEU A 304 0.54 11.55 -64.40
N SER A 305 1.63 11.37 -65.15
CA SER A 305 2.29 12.44 -65.89
C SER A 305 1.46 12.89 -67.11
N ARG A 306 1.53 14.19 -67.44
CA ARG A 306 1.03 14.68 -68.73
C ARG A 306 1.91 14.13 -69.86
N ALA A 307 1.30 13.43 -70.79
CA ALA A 307 1.76 13.27 -72.17
C ALA A 307 0.64 13.74 -73.12
N SER A 308 1.00 14.26 -74.29
CA SER A 308 0.10 15.04 -75.16
C SER A 308 -0.37 14.28 -76.40
N SER A 309 -1.65 14.38 -76.76
CA SER A 309 -2.16 14.62 -78.13
C SER A 309 -3.69 14.53 -78.22
N GLY A 310 -4.30 15.18 -79.22
CA GLY A 310 -5.65 14.87 -79.70
C GLY A 310 -6.83 15.68 -79.16
N TRP A 311 -7.31 16.63 -79.97
CA TRP A 311 -8.74 17.00 -80.13
C TRP A 311 -9.16 16.51 -81.54
N PRO A 312 -10.45 16.51 -81.96
CA PRO A 312 -11.70 16.88 -81.27
C PRO A 312 -12.50 15.59 -80.91
N THR A 313 -13.83 15.39 -80.97
CA THR A 313 -15.00 16.12 -81.54
C THR A 313 -16.29 15.74 -80.78
N ALA A 314 -17.41 16.39 -81.10
CA ALA A 314 -18.72 16.23 -80.49
C ALA A 314 -19.63 15.21 -81.19
N ALA A 315 -20.51 14.57 -80.40
CA ALA A 315 -21.90 14.19 -80.74
C ALA A 315 -22.66 13.96 -79.42
#